data_AF-A0A0F4QAD8-F1
#
_entry.id   AF-A0A0F4QAD8-F1
#
_cell.length_a   1.000
_cell.length_b   1.000
_cell.length_c   1.000
_cell.angle_alpha   90.00
_cell.angle_beta   90.00
_cell.angle_gamma   90.00
#
_symmetry.space_group_name_H-M   'P 1'
#
loop_
_entity.id
_entity.type
_entity.pdbx_description
1 polymer ?
#
loop_
_entity_poly.entity_id
_entity_poly.type
_entity_poly.pdbx_seq_one_letter_code
_entity_poly.pdbx_strand_id
1 'polypeptide(L)'
;MNDLKYLKIIDKDKEIGKIIDSGDRLENSKRYIQFLKDENLYLELSQSKLMFKQARAFAKIARGIHSKSLRKPPFSHEACAPFVVNSAFACEMYLKTLQNIYGKAEEIHNLSSLFKHLPNKVKDKVNKFTKEKSAEFKIHSKTLFKDHTKTISNAFLDWRYIYEKESATVNVNVILLILTLLDTLAYYEVKQT
;
A
#
# COMPACT_ATOMS: atom_id res chain seq x y z
N MET A 1 42.49 24.41 -7.38
CA MET A 1 41.11 24.62 -6.87
C MET A 1 40.32 23.40 -7.27
N ASN A 2 39.71 22.68 -6.33
CA ASN A 2 38.79 21.60 -6.68
C ASN A 2 37.51 22.23 -7.22
N ASP A 3 37.14 21.92 -8.46
CA ASP A 3 35.86 22.32 -9.02
C ASP A 3 34.74 21.75 -8.15
N LEU A 4 33.90 22.63 -7.60
CA LEU A 4 32.71 22.25 -6.86
C LEU A 4 31.76 21.51 -7.80
N LYS A 5 31.43 20.26 -7.47
CA LYS A 5 30.41 19.48 -8.18
C LYS A 5 29.03 19.81 -7.62
N TYR A 6 28.02 19.75 -8.47
CA TYR A 6 26.63 20.05 -8.12
C TYR A 6 25.70 18.96 -8.59
N LEU A 7 24.68 18.67 -7.79
CA LEU A 7 23.54 17.85 -8.18
C LEU A 7 22.40 18.77 -8.60
N LYS A 8 21.85 18.51 -9.80
CA LYS A 8 20.65 19.19 -10.29
C LYS A 8 19.41 18.65 -9.61
N ILE A 9 18.50 19.54 -9.29
CA ILE A 9 17.20 19.21 -8.72
C ILE A 9 16.16 19.36 -9.83
N ILE A 10 15.43 18.27 -10.10
CA ILE A 10 14.50 18.17 -11.23
C ILE A 10 13.09 17.94 -10.69
N ASP A 11 12.13 18.77 -11.12
CA ASP A 11 10.69 18.51 -10.99
C ASP A 11 10.05 18.51 -12.38
N LYS A 12 9.30 17.45 -12.72
CA LYS A 12 8.64 17.27 -14.02
C LYS A 12 9.54 17.62 -15.22
N ASP A 13 10.74 17.05 -15.23
CA ASP A 13 11.77 17.23 -16.26
C ASP A 13 12.33 18.65 -16.39
N LYS A 14 12.03 19.55 -15.45
CA LYS A 14 12.61 20.90 -15.38
C LYS A 14 13.57 21.02 -14.21
N GLU A 15 14.71 21.66 -14.47
CA GLU A 15 15.66 22.03 -13.43
C GLU A 15 15.07 23.18 -12.60
N ILE A 16 14.90 22.94 -11.30
CA ILE A 16 14.35 23.90 -10.34
C ILE A 16 15.41 24.42 -9.37
N GLY A 17 16.60 23.82 -9.35
CA GLY A 17 17.70 24.25 -8.48
C GLY A 17 18.89 23.31 -8.52
N LYS A 18 19.89 23.59 -7.67
CA LYS A 18 21.11 22.79 -7.52
C LYS A 18 21.54 22.76 -6.05
N ILE A 19 22.12 21.64 -5.63
CA ILE A 19 22.84 21.53 -4.35
C ILE A 19 24.31 21.17 -4.59
N ILE A 20 25.19 21.55 -3.67
CA ILE A 20 26.59 21.14 -3.69
C ILE A 20 26.66 19.63 -3.45
N ASP A 21 27.34 18.92 -4.34
CA ASP A 21 27.64 17.49 -4.20
C ASP A 21 28.79 17.29 -3.22
N SER A 22 28.49 16.76 -2.04
CA SER A 22 29.49 16.41 -1.03
C SER A 22 30.18 15.07 -1.28
N GLY A 23 29.68 14.25 -2.22
CA GLY A 23 30.05 12.85 -2.36
C GLY A 23 29.39 11.91 -1.34
N ASP A 24 28.82 12.43 -0.24
CA ASP A 24 28.07 11.66 0.75
C ASP A 24 26.56 11.71 0.47
N ARG A 25 25.93 10.52 0.42
CA ARG A 25 24.50 10.41 0.07
C ARG A 25 23.58 11.01 1.13
N LEU A 26 23.92 10.86 2.41
CA LEU A 26 23.07 11.35 3.50
C LEU A 26 23.13 12.87 3.58
N GLU A 27 24.32 13.44 3.46
CA GLU A 27 24.55 14.87 3.44
C GLU A 27 23.89 15.53 2.21
N ASN A 28 24.01 14.93 1.03
CA ASN A 28 23.29 15.40 -0.16
C ASN A 28 21.76 15.33 0.02
N SER A 29 21.24 14.29 0.68
CA SER A 29 19.81 14.19 1.00
C SER A 29 19.35 15.28 1.96
N LYS A 30 20.13 15.61 2.99
CA LYS A 30 19.83 16.73 3.91
C LYS A 30 19.80 18.05 3.17
N ARG A 31 20.80 18.31 2.31
CA ARG A 31 20.85 19.54 1.48
C ARG A 31 19.67 19.63 0.53
N TYR A 32 19.27 18.52 -0.09
CA TYR A 32 18.08 18.47 -0.94
C TYR A 32 16.81 18.83 -0.15
N ILE A 33 16.62 18.24 1.03
CA ILE A 33 15.47 18.57 1.89
C ILE A 33 15.51 20.03 2.33
N GLN A 34 16.69 20.57 2.68
CA GLN A 34 16.83 21.96 3.05
C GLN A 34 16.49 22.89 1.89
N PHE A 35 16.99 22.61 0.69
CA PHE A 35 16.61 23.33 -0.53
C PHE A 35 15.09 23.34 -0.73
N LEU A 36 14.42 22.19 -0.59
CA LEU A 36 12.97 22.13 -0.73
C LEU A 36 12.27 23.00 0.33
N LYS A 37 12.78 23.06 1.55
CA LYS A 37 12.22 23.92 2.62
C LYS A 37 12.43 25.40 2.31
N ASP A 38 13.63 25.77 1.87
CA ASP A 38 13.99 27.15 1.55
C ASP A 38 13.16 27.69 0.38
N GLU A 39 12.92 26.86 -0.64
CA GLU A 39 12.07 27.19 -1.80
C GLU A 39 10.56 27.02 -1.53
N ASN A 40 10.16 26.70 -0.28
CA ASN A 40 8.78 26.41 0.09
C ASN A 40 8.11 25.31 -0.77
N LEU A 41 8.92 24.37 -1.25
CA LEU A 41 8.53 23.18 -2.03
C LEU A 41 8.40 21.93 -1.15
N TYR A 42 8.89 21.97 0.09
CA TYR A 42 8.83 20.85 1.02
C TYR A 42 7.42 20.70 1.59
N LEU A 43 6.72 19.65 1.18
CA LEU A 43 5.46 19.27 1.78
C LEU A 43 5.72 18.24 2.89
N GLU A 44 5.59 18.66 4.14
CA GLU A 44 5.60 17.71 5.27
C GLU A 44 4.34 16.85 5.20
N LEU A 45 4.53 15.53 5.14
CA LEU A 45 3.45 14.57 5.08
C LEU A 45 3.22 14.00 6.47
N SER A 46 1.97 13.99 6.92
CA SER A 46 1.58 13.24 8.11
C SER A 46 1.97 11.75 7.98
N GLN A 47 2.19 11.10 9.11
CA GLN A 47 2.48 9.66 9.15
C GLN A 47 1.41 8.85 8.39
N SER A 48 0.13 9.21 8.54
CA SER A 48 -0.98 8.57 7.81
C SER A 48 -0.83 8.71 6.29
N LYS A 49 -0.41 9.87 5.77
CA LYS A 49 -0.13 10.11 4.34
C LYS A 49 1.04 9.28 3.85
N LEU A 50 2.10 9.14 4.65
CA LEU A 50 3.26 8.29 4.32
C LEU A 50 2.86 6.81 4.24
N MET A 51 2.17 6.31 5.26
CA MET A 51 1.67 4.93 5.31
C MET A 51 0.73 4.62 4.14
N PHE A 52 -0.16 5.56 3.80
CA PHE A 52 -1.07 5.43 2.67
C PHE A 52 -0.33 5.36 1.34
N LYS A 53 0.67 6.23 1.12
CA LYS A 53 1.51 6.20 -0.10
C LYS A 53 2.25 4.88 -0.23
N GLN A 54 2.76 4.33 0.87
CA GLN A 54 3.39 3.01 0.89
C GLN A 54 2.38 1.91 0.53
N ALA A 55 1.20 1.90 1.14
CA ALA A 55 0.14 0.95 0.82
C ALA A 55 -0.22 0.96 -0.69
N ARG A 56 -0.37 2.16 -1.28
CA ARG A 56 -0.64 2.31 -2.71
C ARG A 56 0.49 1.80 -3.60
N ALA A 57 1.74 1.99 -3.21
CA ALA A 57 2.87 1.48 -3.97
C ALA A 57 2.82 -0.04 -4.11
N PHE A 58 2.63 -0.77 -3.00
CA PHE A 58 2.49 -2.23 -3.02
C PHE A 58 1.20 -2.68 -3.75
N ALA A 59 0.08 -1.99 -3.56
CA ALA A 59 -1.16 -2.28 -4.27
C ALA A 59 -1.01 -2.08 -5.80
N LYS A 60 -0.25 -1.07 -6.23
CA LYS A 60 0.04 -0.82 -7.66
C LYS A 60 0.84 -1.96 -8.26
N ILE A 61 1.86 -2.45 -7.55
CA ILE A 61 2.65 -3.61 -7.99
C ILE A 61 1.76 -4.86 -8.08
N ALA A 62 0.97 -5.16 -7.04
CA ALA A 62 0.03 -6.28 -7.06
C ALA A 62 -0.94 -6.21 -8.26
N ARG A 63 -1.56 -5.05 -8.51
CA ARG A 63 -2.47 -4.87 -9.65
C ARG A 63 -1.75 -5.01 -10.99
N GLY A 64 -0.50 -4.56 -11.08
CA GLY A 64 0.35 -4.72 -12.25
C GLY A 64 0.68 -6.19 -12.54
N ILE A 65 0.99 -6.97 -11.51
CA ILE A 65 1.19 -8.41 -11.62
C ILE A 65 -0.10 -9.10 -12.08
N HIS A 66 -1.23 -8.77 -11.44
CA HIS A 66 -2.52 -9.35 -11.83
C HIS A 66 -2.84 -9.06 -13.30
N SER A 67 -2.72 -7.80 -13.73
CA SER A 67 -3.09 -7.40 -15.10
C SER A 67 -2.23 -8.02 -16.18
N LYS A 68 -0.91 -8.18 -15.92
CA LYS A 68 0.06 -8.71 -16.89
C LYS A 68 0.17 -10.23 -16.88
N SER A 69 0.06 -10.86 -15.72
CA SER A 69 0.53 -12.22 -15.51
C SER A 69 -0.55 -13.20 -15.03
N LEU A 70 -1.66 -12.72 -14.46
CA LEU A 70 -2.70 -13.56 -13.84
C LEU A 70 -4.10 -13.35 -14.42
N ARG A 71 -4.30 -12.36 -15.31
CA ARG A 71 -5.62 -12.02 -15.86
C ARG A 71 -6.09 -12.95 -16.98
N LYS A 72 -5.16 -13.45 -17.80
CA LYS A 72 -5.46 -14.29 -18.98
C LYS A 72 -4.42 -15.42 -19.10
N PRO A 73 -4.80 -16.58 -19.66
CA PRO A 73 -3.84 -17.64 -19.98
C PRO A 73 -2.81 -17.21 -21.05
N PRO A 74 -1.59 -17.79 -21.04
CA PRO A 74 -1.08 -18.68 -20.01
C PRO A 74 -0.80 -17.92 -18.70
N PHE A 75 -1.23 -18.47 -17.57
CA PHE A 75 -0.98 -17.86 -16.26
C PHE A 75 0.47 -18.10 -15.83
N SER A 76 1.10 -17.07 -15.29
CA SER A 76 2.46 -17.18 -14.73
C SER A 76 2.37 -17.62 -13.26
N HIS A 77 2.77 -18.86 -12.98
CA HIS A 77 2.75 -19.43 -11.62
C HIS A 77 3.71 -18.70 -10.67
N GLU A 78 4.88 -18.31 -11.16
CA GLU A 78 5.89 -17.53 -10.43
C GLU A 78 5.36 -16.14 -9.99
N ALA A 79 4.34 -15.61 -10.68
CA ALA A 79 3.73 -14.33 -10.36
C ALA A 79 2.71 -14.41 -9.21
N CYS A 80 2.23 -15.60 -8.85
CA CYS A 80 1.20 -15.78 -7.83
C CYS A 80 1.69 -15.35 -6.43
N ALA A 81 2.86 -15.83 -5.99
CA ALA A 81 3.39 -15.48 -4.68
C ALA A 81 3.67 -13.96 -4.53
N PRO A 82 4.37 -13.30 -5.48
CA PRO A 82 4.52 -11.84 -5.47
C PRO A 82 3.19 -11.10 -5.45
N PHE A 83 2.17 -11.55 -6.20
CA PHE A 83 0.85 -10.94 -6.18
C PHE A 83 0.22 -11.00 -4.78
N VAL A 84 0.19 -12.18 -4.16
CA VAL A 84 -0.43 -12.39 -2.84
C VAL A 84 0.31 -11.60 -1.77
N VAL A 85 1.65 -11.66 -1.74
CA VAL A 85 2.48 -10.98 -0.74
C VAL A 85 2.35 -9.47 -0.83
N ASN A 86 2.44 -8.89 -2.04
CA ASN A 86 2.24 -7.45 -2.23
C ASN A 86 0.82 -7.02 -1.85
N SER A 87 -0.19 -7.84 -2.18
CA SER A 87 -1.58 -7.52 -1.85
C SER A 87 -1.82 -7.51 -0.35
N ALA A 88 -1.37 -8.55 0.37
CA ALA A 88 -1.55 -8.64 1.80
C ALA A 88 -0.81 -7.53 2.56
N PHE A 89 0.42 -7.21 2.16
CA PHE A 89 1.17 -6.11 2.76
C PHE A 89 0.52 -4.76 2.48
N ALA A 90 -0.01 -4.53 1.28
CA ALA A 90 -0.80 -3.34 0.99
C ALA A 90 -2.06 -3.25 1.89
N CYS A 91 -2.79 -4.36 2.07
CA CYS A 91 -3.94 -4.42 2.98
C CYS A 91 -3.55 -4.08 4.43
N GLU A 92 -2.42 -4.62 4.92
CA GLU A 92 -1.88 -4.31 6.24
C GLU A 92 -1.65 -2.81 6.39
N MET A 93 -0.94 -2.23 5.43
CA MET A 93 -0.59 -0.81 5.45
C MET A 93 -1.83 0.09 5.37
N TYR A 94 -2.83 -0.24 4.55
CA TYR A 94 -4.08 0.53 4.53
C TYR A 94 -4.84 0.47 5.87
N LEU A 95 -4.92 -0.71 6.50
CA LEU A 95 -5.58 -0.83 7.80
C LEU A 95 -4.82 -0.05 8.88
N LYS A 96 -3.49 -0.10 8.87
CA LYS A 96 -2.66 0.70 9.77
C LYS A 96 -2.78 2.21 9.50
N THR A 97 -2.88 2.63 8.24
CA THR A 97 -3.21 4.02 7.89
C THR A 97 -4.53 4.43 8.54
N LEU A 98 -5.58 3.62 8.39
CA LEU A 98 -6.88 3.92 8.99
C LEU A 98 -6.79 3.97 10.51
N GLN A 99 -6.08 3.06 11.18
CA GLN A 99 -5.85 3.17 12.62
C GLN A 99 -5.12 4.45 13.00
N ASN A 100 -4.07 4.82 12.25
CA ASN A 100 -3.26 6.00 12.53
C ASN A 100 -4.05 7.32 12.42
N ILE A 101 -5.06 7.38 11.54
CA ILE A 101 -5.94 8.55 11.41
C ILE A 101 -6.81 8.74 12.67
N TYR A 102 -7.22 7.64 13.30
CA TYR A 102 -8.15 7.65 14.42
C TYR A 102 -7.48 7.39 15.79
N GLY A 103 -6.15 7.26 15.83
CA GLY A 103 -5.39 6.93 17.03
C GLY A 103 -3.97 6.43 16.73
N LYS A 104 -3.35 5.73 17.68
CA LYS A 104 -2.08 5.05 17.42
C LYS A 104 -2.34 3.77 16.63
N ALA A 105 -1.59 3.55 15.55
CA ALA A 105 -1.63 2.28 14.84
C ALA A 105 -1.02 1.17 15.69
N GLU A 106 -1.66 0.01 15.67
CA GLU A 106 -1.21 -1.16 16.42
C GLU A 106 0.06 -1.74 15.79
N GLU A 107 0.97 -2.23 16.63
CA GLU A 107 2.17 -2.99 16.22
C GLU A 107 1.81 -4.46 15.95
N ILE A 108 0.69 -4.68 15.27
CA ILE A 108 0.14 -6.00 14.92
C ILE A 108 0.17 -6.15 13.41
N HIS A 109 0.48 -7.35 12.90
CA HIS A 109 0.57 -7.64 11.47
C HIS A 109 -0.62 -8.44 10.91
N ASN A 110 -1.43 -9.04 11.79
CA ASN A 110 -2.60 -9.81 11.39
C ASN A 110 -3.75 -8.88 10.93
N LEU A 111 -4.24 -9.05 9.69
CA LEU A 111 -5.27 -8.17 9.12
C LEU A 111 -6.61 -8.25 9.86
N SER A 112 -7.00 -9.43 10.34
CA SER A 112 -8.24 -9.59 11.11
C SER A 112 -8.17 -8.85 12.44
N SER A 113 -7.02 -8.91 13.13
CA SER A 113 -6.77 -8.13 14.34
C SER A 113 -6.72 -6.63 14.05
N LEU A 114 -6.02 -6.20 12.99
CA LEU A 114 -5.98 -4.78 12.60
C LEU A 114 -7.37 -4.23 12.32
N PHE A 115 -8.20 -4.98 11.57
CA PHE A 115 -9.58 -4.59 11.30
C PHE A 115 -10.43 -4.51 12.58
N LYS A 116 -10.27 -5.44 13.53
CA LYS A 116 -11.03 -5.45 14.79
C LYS A 116 -10.84 -4.17 15.61
N HIS A 117 -9.61 -3.63 15.62
CA HIS A 117 -9.25 -2.42 16.37
C HIS A 117 -9.63 -1.11 15.68
N LEU A 118 -10.21 -1.16 14.47
CA LEU A 118 -10.77 0.05 13.87
C LEU A 118 -12.00 0.56 14.65
N PRO A 119 -12.23 1.87 14.69
CA PRO A 119 -13.46 2.44 15.25
C PRO A 119 -14.70 1.86 14.56
N ASN A 120 -15.79 1.68 15.30
CA ASN A 120 -17.04 1.10 14.76
C ASN A 120 -17.53 1.84 13.51
N LYS A 121 -17.52 3.18 13.53
CA LYS A 121 -17.86 4.02 12.36
C LYS A 121 -17.06 3.67 11.10
N VAL A 122 -15.78 3.34 11.24
CA VAL A 122 -14.93 2.95 10.11
C VAL A 122 -15.23 1.52 9.66
N LYS A 123 -15.44 0.60 10.61
CA LYS A 123 -15.85 -0.79 10.29
C LYS A 123 -17.19 -0.83 9.55
N ASP A 124 -18.12 0.04 9.93
CA ASP A 124 -19.43 0.15 9.25
C ASP A 124 -19.26 0.65 7.81
N LYS A 125 -18.41 1.66 7.58
CA LYS A 125 -18.03 2.10 6.23
C LYS A 125 -17.42 0.95 5.41
N VAL A 126 -16.48 0.21 5.99
CA VAL A 126 -15.85 -0.96 5.33
C VAL A 126 -16.90 -2.01 4.96
N ASN A 127 -17.77 -2.40 5.89
CA ASN A 127 -18.79 -3.42 5.61
C ASN A 127 -19.80 -2.95 4.56
N LYS A 128 -20.21 -1.68 4.61
CA LYS A 128 -21.08 -1.06 3.60
C LYS A 128 -20.43 -1.11 2.21
N PHE A 129 -19.21 -0.62 2.07
CA PHE A 129 -18.47 -0.63 0.80
C PHE A 129 -18.23 -2.06 0.30
N THR A 130 -17.99 -3.01 1.20
CA THR A 130 -17.81 -4.43 0.84
C THR A 130 -19.08 -4.93 0.15
N LYS A 131 -20.24 -4.72 0.78
CA LYS A 131 -21.53 -5.15 0.22
C LYS A 131 -21.82 -4.50 -1.14
N GLU A 132 -21.55 -3.21 -1.28
CA GLU A 132 -21.76 -2.46 -2.52
C GLU A 132 -20.86 -2.94 -3.67
N LYS A 133 -19.60 -3.28 -3.36
CA LYS A 133 -18.60 -3.65 -4.37
C LYS A 133 -18.53 -5.15 -4.65
N SER A 134 -19.03 -6.02 -3.78
CA SER A 134 -18.93 -7.49 -3.95
C SER A 134 -19.42 -7.99 -5.32
N ALA A 135 -20.50 -7.41 -5.86
CA ALA A 135 -21.05 -7.80 -7.16
C ALA A 135 -20.07 -7.53 -8.31
N GLU A 136 -19.34 -6.40 -8.29
CA GLU A 136 -18.34 -6.03 -9.31
C GLU A 136 -17.19 -7.06 -9.38
N PHE A 137 -16.90 -7.74 -8.27
CA PHE A 137 -15.85 -8.76 -8.16
C PHE A 137 -16.39 -10.19 -8.21
N LYS A 138 -17.68 -10.40 -8.54
CA LYS A 138 -18.31 -11.74 -8.58
C LYS A 138 -18.21 -12.49 -7.24
N ILE A 139 -18.26 -11.75 -6.12
CA ILE A 139 -18.24 -12.29 -4.76
C ILE A 139 -19.64 -12.26 -4.16
N HIS A 140 -20.00 -13.29 -3.39
CA HIS A 140 -21.30 -13.33 -2.72
C HIS A 140 -21.41 -12.22 -1.67
N SER A 141 -22.41 -11.34 -1.83
CA SER A 141 -22.57 -10.10 -1.06
C SER A 141 -22.86 -10.29 0.43
N LYS A 142 -23.23 -11.51 0.87
CA LYS A 142 -23.44 -11.83 2.28
C LYS A 142 -22.15 -12.09 3.06
N THR A 143 -21.01 -12.22 2.39
CA THR A 143 -19.73 -12.44 3.07
C THR A 143 -19.26 -11.15 3.74
N LEU A 144 -18.90 -11.22 5.02
CA LEU A 144 -18.44 -10.06 5.75
C LEU A 144 -16.96 -9.79 5.43
N PHE A 145 -16.55 -8.52 5.50
CA PHE A 145 -15.16 -8.13 5.26
C PHE A 145 -14.16 -8.91 6.13
N LYS A 146 -14.50 -9.16 7.40
CA LYS A 146 -13.67 -9.94 8.34
C LYS A 146 -13.36 -11.37 7.85
N ASP A 147 -14.27 -11.98 7.09
CA ASP A 147 -14.10 -13.35 6.61
C ASP A 147 -13.15 -13.36 5.42
N HIS A 148 -13.20 -12.31 4.59
CA HIS A 148 -12.23 -12.08 3.54
C HIS A 148 -10.82 -11.79 4.09
N THR A 149 -10.69 -11.02 5.18
CA THR A 149 -9.36 -10.72 5.77
C THR A 149 -8.69 -11.93 6.40
N LYS A 150 -9.46 -12.88 6.95
CA LYS A 150 -8.94 -14.15 7.45
C LYS A 150 -8.24 -14.95 6.34
N THR A 151 -8.86 -14.97 5.16
CA THR A 151 -8.33 -15.66 3.97
C THR A 151 -6.97 -15.09 3.55
N ILE A 152 -6.85 -13.75 3.48
CA ILE A 152 -5.61 -13.08 3.05
C ILE A 152 -4.53 -13.16 4.13
N SER A 153 -4.88 -13.03 5.41
CA SER A 153 -3.90 -13.05 6.51
C SER A 153 -3.13 -14.37 6.56
N ASN A 154 -3.83 -15.49 6.43
CA ASN A 154 -3.21 -16.81 6.43
C ASN A 154 -2.35 -16.98 5.17
N ALA A 155 -2.87 -16.56 4.01
CA ALA A 155 -2.15 -16.62 2.75
C ALA A 155 -0.83 -15.83 2.78
N PHE A 156 -0.75 -14.69 3.48
CA PHE A 156 0.49 -13.92 3.52
C PHE A 156 1.70 -14.70 4.06
N LEU A 157 1.51 -15.49 5.11
CA LEU A 157 2.59 -16.28 5.71
C LEU A 157 2.96 -17.46 4.80
N ASP A 158 1.96 -18.20 4.33
CA ASP A 158 2.15 -19.40 3.53
C ASP A 158 2.79 -19.10 2.16
N TRP A 159 2.38 -18.00 1.52
CA TRP A 159 2.81 -17.70 0.15
C TRP A 159 4.25 -17.19 0.05
N ARG A 160 4.88 -16.75 1.15
CA ARG A 160 6.31 -16.40 1.15
C ARG A 160 7.20 -17.62 0.98
N TYR A 161 6.74 -18.77 1.47
CA TYR A 161 7.47 -20.03 1.44
C TYR A 161 6.63 -21.11 0.73
N ILE A 162 5.96 -20.71 -0.36
CA ILE A 162 5.05 -21.60 -1.10
C ILE A 162 5.76 -22.86 -1.63
N TYR A 163 7.07 -22.77 -1.87
CA TYR A 163 7.90 -23.91 -2.28
C TYR A 163 8.02 -25.00 -1.20
N GLU A 164 7.73 -24.69 0.06
CA GLU A 164 7.69 -25.64 1.18
C GLU A 164 6.33 -26.34 1.31
N LYS A 165 5.35 -26.01 0.45
CA LYS A 165 3.99 -26.55 0.47
C LYS A 165 3.72 -27.38 -0.79
N GLU A 166 2.87 -28.41 -0.66
CA GLU A 166 2.42 -29.18 -1.81
C GLU A 166 1.53 -28.35 -2.76
N SER A 167 0.66 -27.52 -2.19
CA SER A 167 -0.17 -26.57 -2.94
C SER A 167 -0.74 -25.48 -2.03
N ALA A 168 -1.15 -24.37 -2.62
CA ALA A 168 -1.99 -23.36 -1.95
C ALA A 168 -2.99 -22.78 -2.94
N THR A 169 -4.10 -22.28 -2.41
CA THR A 169 -5.14 -21.63 -3.22
C THR A 169 -5.45 -20.25 -2.67
N VAL A 170 -5.85 -19.35 -3.55
CA VAL A 170 -6.25 -18.00 -3.18
C VAL A 170 -7.33 -17.50 -4.13
N ASN A 171 -8.27 -16.72 -3.59
CA ASN A 171 -9.30 -16.09 -4.41
C ASN A 171 -8.82 -14.70 -4.85
N VAL A 172 -8.37 -14.59 -6.11
CA VAL A 172 -7.88 -13.34 -6.71
C VAL A 172 -8.94 -12.23 -6.66
N ASN A 173 -10.21 -12.56 -6.90
CA ASN A 173 -11.29 -11.58 -6.87
C ASN A 173 -11.52 -11.01 -5.47
N VAL A 174 -11.43 -11.85 -4.42
CA VAL A 174 -11.49 -11.39 -3.02
C VAL A 174 -10.33 -10.45 -2.69
N ILE A 175 -9.12 -10.77 -3.15
CA ILE A 175 -7.96 -9.88 -2.97
C ILE A 175 -8.19 -8.52 -3.64
N LEU A 176 -8.63 -8.53 -4.90
CA LEU A 176 -8.86 -7.29 -5.65
C LEU A 176 -10.00 -6.45 -5.05
N LEU A 177 -11.04 -7.10 -4.52
CA LEU A 177 -12.12 -6.45 -3.78
C LEU A 177 -11.55 -5.71 -2.56
N ILE A 178 -10.80 -6.41 -1.70
CA ILE A 178 -10.22 -5.82 -0.48
C ILE A 178 -9.28 -4.67 -0.83
N LEU A 179 -8.38 -4.85 -1.80
CA LEU A 179 -7.45 -3.80 -2.22
C LEU A 179 -8.18 -2.55 -2.73
N THR A 180 -9.26 -2.73 -3.49
CA THR A 180 -10.03 -1.62 -4.05
C THR A 180 -10.79 -0.88 -2.96
N LEU A 181 -11.40 -1.62 -2.05
CA LEU A 181 -12.13 -1.06 -0.94
C LEU A 181 -11.22 -0.26 -0.01
N LEU A 182 -10.10 -0.85 0.41
CA LEU A 182 -9.19 -0.23 1.35
C LEU A 182 -8.48 0.98 0.74
N ASP A 183 -8.05 0.93 -0.53
CA ASP A 183 -7.49 2.10 -1.23
C ASP A 183 -8.52 3.23 -1.28
N THR A 184 -9.76 2.92 -1.65
CA THR A 184 -10.84 3.92 -1.77
C THR A 184 -11.15 4.56 -0.42
N LEU A 185 -11.36 3.74 0.62
CA LEU A 185 -11.68 4.25 1.96
C LEU A 185 -10.51 5.05 2.54
N ALA A 186 -9.30 4.50 2.53
CA ALA A 186 -8.12 5.19 3.05
C ALA A 186 -7.86 6.49 2.30
N TYR A 187 -8.07 6.55 0.99
CA TYR A 187 -7.98 7.79 0.23
C TYR A 187 -8.92 8.89 0.77
N TYR A 188 -10.19 8.54 1.00
CA TYR A 188 -11.16 9.51 1.53
C TYR A 188 -10.82 9.96 2.95
N GLU A 189 -10.37 9.06 3.82
CA GLU A 189 -10.01 9.39 5.20
C GLU A 189 -8.72 10.22 5.27
N VAL A 190 -7.69 9.88 4.49
CA VAL A 190 -6.42 10.64 4.43
C VAL A 190 -6.62 12.04 3.86
N LYS A 191 -7.56 12.22 2.91
CA LYS A 191 -7.86 13.56 2.36
C LYS A 191 -8.47 14.51 3.40
N GLN A 192 -9.02 13.98 4.49
CA GLN A 192 -9.60 14.76 5.58
C GLN A 192 -8.56 15.12 6.68
N THR A 193 -7.32 14.59 6.58
CA THR A 193 -6.19 14.89 7.46
C THR A 193 -5.21 15.86 6.81
#